data_AF-A0A2G9H2M8-F1
#
_entry.id   AF-A0A2G9H2M8-F1
#
_cell.length_a   1.000
_cell.length_b   1.000
_cell.length_c   1.000
_cell.angle_alpha   90.00
_cell.angle_beta   90.00
_cell.angle_gamma   90.00
#
_symmetry.space_group_name_H-M   'P 1'
#
loop_
_entity.id
_entity.type
_entity.pdbx_description
1 polymer ?
#
loop_
_entity_poly.entity_id
_entity_poly.type
_entity_poly.pdbx_seq_one_letter_code
_entity_poly.pdbx_strand_id
1 'polypeptide(L)'
;MIMMFACAFPLAFTFAIVNNIMEIRTDALKLLAMMRRPIPRADATIGAWLNIFQFLIIMSICTNSALLVCLYDAEGTWSLSPGLAAILVMEHLLLFIKFGFSRIVPEEPAWVRAARRKNATQAEQMCSKQLLRSISGDEKRFREMKKNE
;
A
#
# COMPACT_ATOMS: atom_id res chain seq x y z
N MET A 1 16.41 3.45 1.76
CA MET A 1 17.75 3.90 1.33
C MET A 1 17.68 5.18 0.52
N ILE A 2 17.10 5.18 -0.69
CA ILE A 2 17.05 6.38 -1.56
C ILE A 2 16.42 7.59 -0.84
N MET A 3 15.26 7.40 -0.21
CA MET A 3 14.58 8.50 0.50
C MET A 3 15.41 8.99 1.71
N MET A 4 15.99 8.08 2.50
CA MET A 4 16.68 8.40 3.75
C MET A 4 17.97 9.22 3.57
N PHE A 5 18.61 9.13 2.40
CA PHE A 5 19.86 9.82 2.07
C PHE A 5 19.72 10.75 0.86
N ALA A 6 18.50 11.17 0.56
CA ALA A 6 18.19 11.98 -0.62
C ALA A 6 18.99 13.30 -0.64
N CYS A 7 19.17 13.94 0.52
CA CYS A 7 19.95 15.19 0.64
C CYS A 7 21.46 14.98 0.41
N ALA A 8 21.99 13.79 0.69
CA ALA A 8 23.42 13.51 0.56
C ALA A 8 23.82 13.13 -0.87
N PHE A 9 22.94 12.44 -1.62
CA PHE A 9 23.25 12.02 -2.99
C PHE A 9 22.01 12.03 -3.89
N PRO A 10 21.67 13.17 -4.51
CA PRO A 10 20.48 13.31 -5.37
C PRO A 10 20.54 12.42 -6.63
N LEU A 11 21.73 12.11 -7.13
CA LEU A 11 21.92 11.21 -8.28
C LEU A 11 21.49 9.76 -7.99
N ALA A 12 21.28 9.38 -6.72
CA ALA A 12 20.72 8.07 -6.37
C ALA A 12 19.40 7.78 -7.08
N PHE A 13 18.57 8.81 -7.30
CA PHE A 13 17.27 8.65 -7.95
C PHE A 13 17.38 8.22 -9.41
N THR A 14 18.35 8.75 -10.16
CA THR A 14 18.53 8.39 -11.57
C THR A 14 19.01 6.95 -11.69
N PHE A 15 19.96 6.54 -10.84
CA PHE A 15 20.41 5.14 -10.77
C PHE A 15 19.28 4.18 -10.38
N ALA A 16 18.44 4.58 -9.43
CA ALA A 16 17.29 3.77 -9.02
C ALA A 16 16.27 3.57 -10.15
N ILE A 17 16.01 4.61 -10.95
CA ILE A 17 15.10 4.50 -12.10
C ILE A 17 15.67 3.52 -13.14
N VAL A 18 16.94 3.67 -13.50
CA VAL A 18 17.61 2.76 -14.44
C VAL A 18 17.58 1.33 -13.91
N ASN A 19 17.90 1.15 -12.62
CA ASN A 19 17.86 -0.15 -11.97
C ASN A 19 16.45 -0.77 -12.01
N ASN A 20 15.40 0.00 -11.69
CA ASN A 20 14.02 -0.49 -11.71
C ASN A 20 13.56 -0.88 -13.13
N ILE A 21 13.99 -0.16 -14.17
CA ILE A 21 13.68 -0.52 -15.57
C ILE A 21 14.33 -1.85 -15.93
N MET A 22 15.59 -2.04 -15.54
CA MET A 22 16.29 -3.31 -15.74
C MET A 22 15.64 -4.43 -14.91
N GLU A 23 15.25 -4.14 -13.66
CA GLU A 23 14.66 -5.10 -12.74
C GLU A 23 13.33 -5.67 -13.26
N ILE A 24 12.49 -4.84 -13.87
CA ILE A 24 11.24 -5.32 -14.51
C ILE A 24 11.54 -6.37 -15.60
N ARG A 25 12.63 -6.20 -16.36
CA ARG A 25 13.02 -7.13 -17.43
C ARG A 25 13.67 -8.39 -16.87
N THR A 26 14.53 -8.25 -15.88
CA THR A 26 15.20 -9.40 -15.23
C THR A 26 14.19 -10.25 -14.45
N ASP A 27 13.24 -9.65 -13.74
CA ASP A 27 12.17 -10.37 -13.04
C ASP A 27 11.24 -11.11 -14.01
N ALA A 28 10.89 -10.48 -15.13
CA ALA A 28 10.11 -11.14 -16.18
C ALA A 28 10.86 -12.36 -16.75
N LEU A 29 12.15 -12.22 -17.05
CA LEU A 29 12.98 -13.33 -17.52
C LEU A 29 13.07 -14.45 -16.47
N LYS A 30 13.24 -14.08 -15.19
CA LYS A 30 13.31 -15.02 -14.08
C LYS A 30 12.05 -15.86 -13.96
N LEU A 31 10.88 -15.23 -14.08
CA LEU A 31 9.58 -15.91 -14.01
C LEU A 31 9.30 -16.78 -15.25
N LEU A 32 9.76 -16.39 -16.44
CA LEU A 32 9.47 -17.08 -17.69
C LEU A 32 10.45 -18.22 -18.02
N ALA A 33 11.74 -18.04 -17.71
CA ALA A 33 12.81 -18.92 -18.18
C ALA A 33 13.58 -19.63 -17.05
N MET A 34 13.60 -19.08 -15.83
CA MET A 34 14.47 -19.60 -14.75
C MET A 34 13.71 -20.32 -13.63
N MET A 35 12.46 -19.98 -13.37
CA MET A 35 11.68 -20.56 -12.26
C MET A 35 10.52 -21.43 -12.76
N ARG A 36 10.17 -22.46 -11.96
CA ARG A 36 8.95 -23.23 -12.18
C ARG A 36 7.73 -22.36 -11.90
N ARG A 37 6.65 -22.58 -12.66
CA ARG A 37 5.39 -21.83 -12.53
C ARG A 37 4.89 -21.82 -11.08
N PRO A 38 4.74 -20.64 -10.44
CA PRO A 38 4.23 -20.54 -9.08
C PRO A 38 2.71 -20.79 -9.05
N ILE A 39 2.22 -21.27 -7.91
CA ILE A 39 0.78 -21.44 -7.66
C ILE A 39 0.16 -20.05 -7.42
N PRO A 40 -0.92 -19.68 -8.13
CA PRO A 40 -1.57 -18.39 -7.95
C PRO A 40 -2.15 -18.29 -6.54
N ARG A 41 -1.78 -17.23 -5.83
CA ARG A 41 -2.33 -16.87 -4.52
C ARG A 41 -3.07 -15.55 -4.65
N ALA A 42 -4.33 -15.54 -4.22
CA ALA A 42 -5.10 -14.31 -4.17
C ALA A 42 -4.66 -13.50 -2.96
N ASP A 43 -4.25 -12.25 -3.18
CA ASP A 43 -3.98 -11.28 -2.13
C ASP A 43 -4.71 -9.98 -2.49
N ALA A 44 -5.20 -9.28 -1.47
CA ALA A 44 -5.89 -8.01 -1.63
C ALA A 44 -4.93 -6.82 -1.63
N THR A 45 -3.74 -6.99 -1.03
CA THR A 45 -2.75 -5.91 -0.88
C THR A 45 -1.32 -6.46 -1.01
N ILE A 46 -0.32 -5.58 -0.98
CA ILE A 46 1.10 -5.98 -0.88
C ILE A 46 1.48 -6.44 0.56
N GLY A 47 0.55 -6.35 1.51
CA GLY A 47 0.69 -6.84 2.88
C GLY A 47 1.56 -5.93 3.78
N ALA A 48 2.37 -6.57 4.63
CA ALA A 48 3.21 -5.89 5.64
C ALA A 48 4.17 -4.85 5.06
N TRP A 49 4.52 -4.97 3.77
CA TRP A 49 5.36 -4.01 3.06
C TRP A 49 4.78 -2.59 3.09
N LEU A 50 3.46 -2.40 3.10
CA LEU A 50 2.87 -1.06 3.23
C LEU A 50 3.29 -0.38 4.53
N ASN A 51 3.18 -1.10 5.65
CA ASN A 51 3.53 -0.58 6.96
C ASN A 51 5.04 -0.28 7.03
N ILE A 52 5.86 -1.14 6.43
CA ILE A 52 7.32 -0.92 6.33
C ILE A 52 7.61 0.36 5.54
N PHE A 53 6.99 0.56 4.36
CA PHE A 53 7.19 1.79 3.59
C PHE A 53 6.72 3.04 4.33
N GLN A 54 5.58 2.97 5.04
CA GLN A 54 5.09 4.07 5.86
C GLN A 54 6.07 4.43 7.00
N PHE A 55 6.66 3.42 7.64
CA PHE A 55 7.69 3.62 8.65
C PHE A 55 8.95 4.22 8.06
N LEU A 56 9.41 3.70 6.90
CA LEU A 56 10.60 4.21 6.21
C LEU A 56 10.45 5.68 5.78
N ILE A 57 9.24 6.15 5.45
CA ILE A 57 8.98 7.56 5.14
C ILE A 57 9.20 8.44 6.38
N ILE A 58 8.71 8.02 7.56
CA ILE A 58 8.91 8.78 8.80
C ILE A 58 10.40 8.81 9.17
N MET A 59 11.05 7.64 9.13
CA MET A 59 12.49 7.55 9.38
C MET A 59 13.30 8.41 8.40
N SER A 60 12.88 8.48 7.13
CA SER A 60 13.51 9.31 6.12
C SER A 60 13.46 10.80 6.48
N ILE A 61 12.34 11.30 7.00
CA ILE A 61 12.24 12.70 7.44
C ILE A 61 13.24 12.95 8.56
N CYS A 62 13.25 12.11 9.60
CA CYS A 62 14.18 12.27 10.73
C CYS A 62 15.65 12.17 10.30
N THR A 63 16.01 11.22 9.43
CA THR A 63 17.39 11.05 8.96
C THR A 63 17.86 12.23 8.11
N ASN A 64 17.04 12.73 7.17
CA ASN A 64 17.44 13.89 6.37
C ASN A 64 17.52 15.17 7.22
N SER A 65 16.62 15.37 8.18
CA SER A 65 16.72 16.48 9.15
C SER A 65 17.99 16.41 9.98
N ALA A 66 18.34 15.22 10.49
CA ALA A 66 19.58 15.00 11.24
C ALA A 66 20.82 15.27 10.37
N LEU A 67 20.83 14.83 9.11
CA LEU A 67 21.93 15.11 8.17
C LEU A 67 22.10 16.61 7.93
N LEU A 68 21.01 17.36 7.80
CA LEU A 68 21.05 18.82 7.65
C LEU A 68 21.58 19.51 8.92
N VAL A 69 21.19 19.03 10.11
CA VAL A 69 21.72 19.54 11.38
C VAL A 69 23.23 19.27 11.48
N CYS A 70 23.67 18.06 11.17
CA CYS A 70 25.09 17.72 11.18
C CYS A 70 25.90 18.52 10.16
N LEU A 71 25.34 18.79 8.97
CA LEU A 71 25.97 19.65 7.97
C LEU A 71 26.06 21.10 8.46
N TYR A 72 25.00 21.60 9.10
CA TYR A 72 24.99 22.94 9.69
C TYR A 72 25.97 23.09 10.86
N ASP A 73 26.13 22.04 11.66
CA ASP A 73 27.08 21.98 12.78
C ASP A 73 28.54 22.02 12.31
N ALA A 74 28.83 21.36 11.19
CA ALA A 74 30.16 21.38 10.57
C ALA A 74 30.61 22.79 10.11
N GLU A 75 29.67 23.69 9.84
CA GLU A 75 29.94 25.10 9.50
C GLU A 75 30.28 25.96 10.75
N GLY A 76 30.29 25.38 11.97
CA GLY A 76 30.99 25.91 13.14
C GLY A 76 30.32 27.07 13.89
N THR A 77 29.04 27.38 13.63
CA THR A 77 28.33 28.50 14.31
C THR A 77 27.33 27.99 15.36
N TRP A 78 27.84 27.65 16.55
CA TRP A 78 27.10 27.09 17.69
C TRP A 78 26.17 28.07 18.44
N SER A 79 25.60 29.05 17.77
CA SER A 79 24.46 29.76 18.35
C SER A 79 23.20 28.94 18.07
N LEU A 80 22.21 28.94 18.97
CA LEU A 80 20.85 28.48 18.70
C LEU A 80 20.21 29.43 17.67
N SER A 81 20.77 29.37 16.47
CA SER A 81 20.52 30.29 15.38
C SER A 81 19.14 29.99 14.81
N PRO A 82 18.50 30.99 14.19
CA PRO A 82 17.25 30.79 13.46
C PRO A 82 17.32 29.63 12.45
N GLY A 83 18.52 29.23 11.98
CA GLY A 83 18.73 28.07 11.11
C GLY A 83 18.38 26.71 11.74
N LEU A 84 18.86 26.39 12.95
CA LEU A 84 18.53 25.12 13.60
C LEU A 84 17.04 25.03 13.93
N ALA A 85 16.46 26.14 14.42
CA ALA A 85 15.03 26.25 14.65
C ALA A 85 14.22 26.05 13.35
N ALA A 86 14.70 26.61 12.24
CA ALA A 86 14.08 26.41 10.93
C ALA A 86 14.10 24.95 10.48
N ILE A 87 15.18 24.20 10.72
CA ILE A 87 15.27 22.77 10.39
C ILE A 87 14.26 21.96 11.21
N LEU A 88 14.15 22.21 12.52
CA LEU A 88 13.18 21.52 13.38
C LEU A 88 11.72 21.89 13.03
N VAL A 89 11.45 23.15 12.68
CA VAL A 89 10.13 23.58 12.20
C VAL A 89 9.80 22.88 10.89
N MET A 90 10.75 22.84 9.95
CA MET A 90 10.58 22.12 8.68
C MET A 90 10.31 20.63 8.89
N GLU A 91 11.00 19.98 9.84
CA GLU A 91 10.73 18.58 10.19
C GLU A 91 9.28 18.38 10.66
N HIS A 92 8.81 19.19 11.62
CA HIS A 92 7.45 19.10 12.14
C HIS A 92 6.40 19.39 11.06
N LEU A 93 6.67 20.34 10.17
CA LEU A 93 5.82 20.62 9.02
C LEU A 93 5.74 19.41 8.07
N LEU A 94 6.85 18.77 7.74
CA LEU A 94 6.88 17.58 6.88
C LEU A 94 6.15 16.39 7.51
N LEU A 95 6.31 16.19 8.81
CA LEU A 95 5.55 15.16 9.55
C LEU A 95 4.05 15.45 9.56
N PHE A 96 3.67 16.72 9.77
CA PHE A 96 2.28 17.15 9.73
C PHE A 96 1.67 16.95 8.33
N ILE A 97 2.41 17.32 7.27
CA ILE A 97 2.01 17.07 5.88
C ILE A 97 1.81 15.58 5.64
N LYS A 98 2.77 14.72 6.04
CA LYS A 98 2.65 13.27 5.89
C LYS A 98 1.38 12.75 6.57
N PHE A 99 1.14 13.15 7.82
CA PHE A 99 -0.04 12.73 8.57
C PHE A 99 -1.33 13.26 7.94
N GLY A 100 -1.34 14.52 7.49
CA GLY A 100 -2.45 15.14 6.78
C GLY A 100 -2.79 14.40 5.49
N PHE A 101 -1.81 14.10 4.64
CA PHE A 101 -2.02 13.33 3.41
C PHE A 101 -2.57 11.93 3.70
N SER A 102 -2.07 11.24 4.74
CA SER A 102 -2.61 9.94 5.16
C SER A 102 -4.08 10.01 5.60
N ARG A 103 -4.59 11.18 6.01
CA ARG A 103 -5.99 11.37 6.39
C ARG A 103 -6.88 11.86 5.25
N ILE A 104 -6.32 12.67 4.35
CA ILE A 104 -7.07 13.28 3.24
C ILE A 104 -7.26 12.30 2.09
N VAL A 105 -6.25 11.49 1.79
CA VAL A 105 -6.29 10.57 0.65
C VAL A 105 -6.93 9.25 1.09
N PRO A 106 -8.15 8.93 0.63
CA PRO A 106 -8.75 7.63 0.92
C PRO A 106 -7.94 6.51 0.26
N GLU A 107 -7.66 5.43 0.99
CA GLU A 107 -6.84 4.31 0.51
C GLU A 107 -7.44 3.59 -0.71
N GLU A 108 -8.77 3.63 -0.86
CA GLU A 108 -9.48 3.10 -2.03
C GLU A 108 -10.31 4.21 -2.70
N PRO A 109 -10.24 4.34 -4.04
CA PRO A 109 -11.06 5.32 -4.74
C PRO A 109 -12.54 4.93 -4.69
N ALA A 110 -13.42 5.93 -4.73
CA ALA A 110 -14.86 5.72 -4.53
C ALA A 110 -15.49 4.74 -5.54
N TRP A 111 -15.03 4.75 -6.79
CA TRP A 111 -15.51 3.85 -7.84
C TRP A 111 -15.15 2.38 -7.59
N VAL A 112 -13.97 2.10 -7.02
CA VAL A 112 -13.57 0.73 -6.62
C VAL A 112 -14.44 0.25 -5.46
N ARG A 113 -14.67 1.10 -4.45
CA ARG A 113 -15.56 0.76 -3.33
C ARG A 113 -16.98 0.49 -3.80
N ALA A 114 -17.49 1.30 -4.72
CA ALA A 114 -18.81 1.11 -5.31
C ALA A 114 -18.90 -0.20 -6.10
N ALA A 115 -17.89 -0.51 -6.92
CA ALA A 115 -17.81 -1.76 -7.66
C ALA A 115 -17.74 -2.98 -6.74
N ARG A 116 -16.93 -2.94 -5.67
CA ARG A 116 -16.84 -4.02 -4.67
C ARG A 116 -18.18 -4.25 -3.97
N ARG A 117 -18.88 -3.17 -3.57
CA ARG A 117 -20.22 -3.25 -2.96
C ARG A 117 -21.25 -3.86 -3.92
N LYS A 118 -21.21 -3.48 -5.19
CA LYS A 118 -22.07 -4.06 -6.23
C LYS A 118 -21.80 -5.57 -6.41
N ASN A 119 -20.54 -5.98 -6.45
CA ASN A 119 -20.19 -7.39 -6.57
C ASN A 119 -20.63 -8.21 -5.35
N ALA A 120 -20.49 -7.67 -4.13
CA ALA A 120 -20.94 -8.33 -2.90
C ALA A 120 -22.47 -8.51 -2.86
N THR A 121 -23.22 -7.45 -3.15
CA THR A 121 -24.69 -7.52 -3.20
C THR A 121 -25.19 -8.47 -4.29
N GLN A 122 -24.51 -8.54 -5.44
CA GLN A 122 -24.83 -9.51 -6.49
C GLN A 122 -24.60 -10.96 -6.01
N ALA A 123 -23.52 -11.22 -5.27
CA ALA A 123 -23.24 -12.54 -4.70
C ALA A 123 -24.31 -12.97 -3.68
N GLU A 124 -24.72 -12.06 -2.79
CA GLU A 124 -25.81 -12.31 -1.82
C GLU A 124 -27.13 -12.63 -2.52
N GLN A 125 -27.50 -11.86 -3.55
CA GLN A 125 -28.71 -12.11 -4.33
C GLN A 125 -28.69 -13.47 -5.04
N MET A 126 -27.54 -13.89 -5.58
CA MET A 126 -27.38 -15.22 -6.18
C MET A 126 -27.56 -16.33 -5.14
N CYS A 127 -26.92 -16.20 -3.97
CA CYS A 127 -27.02 -17.16 -2.87
C CYS A 127 -28.46 -17.28 -2.36
N SER A 128 -29.13 -16.15 -2.12
CA SER A 128 -30.54 -16.11 -1.70
C SER A 128 -31.46 -16.78 -2.71
N LYS A 129 -31.30 -16.52 -4.01
CA LYS A 129 -32.10 -17.17 -5.06
C LYS A 129 -31.86 -18.68 -5.12
N GLN A 130 -30.61 -19.13 -4.94
CA GLN A 130 -30.30 -20.56 -4.91
C GLN A 130 -30.93 -21.23 -3.68
N LEU A 131 -30.86 -20.59 -2.51
CA LEU A 131 -31.43 -21.09 -1.27
C LEU A 131 -32.97 -21.15 -1.31
N LEU A 132 -33.63 -20.14 -1.89
CA LEU A 132 -35.08 -20.18 -2.11
C LEU A 132 -35.48 -21.29 -3.09
N ARG A 133 -34.69 -21.53 -4.14
CA ARG A 133 -34.92 -22.64 -5.08
C ARG A 133 -34.75 -24.00 -4.40
N SER A 134 -33.75 -24.17 -3.52
CA SER A 134 -33.58 -25.43 -2.79
C SER A 134 -34.73 -25.68 -1.82
N ILE A 135 -35.15 -24.68 -1.04
CA ILE A 135 -36.30 -24.79 -0.11
C ILE A 135 -37.57 -25.16 -0.88
N SER A 136 -37.87 -24.47 -1.98
CA SER A 136 -39.04 -24.78 -2.81
C SER A 136 -38.99 -26.20 -3.39
N GLY A 137 -37.81 -26.69 -3.79
CA GLY A 137 -37.62 -28.06 -4.25
C GLY A 137 -37.87 -29.10 -3.16
N ASP A 138 -37.38 -28.86 -1.95
CA ASP A 138 -37.61 -29.75 -0.79
C ASP A 138 -39.09 -29.83 -0.41
N GLU A 139 -39.78 -28.69 -0.39
CA GLU A 139 -41.20 -28.65 -0.04
C GLU A 139 -42.08 -29.39 -1.06
N LYS A 140 -41.74 -29.32 -2.35
CA LYS A 140 -42.40 -30.11 -3.41
C LYS A 140 -42.19 -31.61 -3.22
N ARG A 141 -40.93 -32.02 -2.98
CA ARG A 141 -40.58 -33.43 -2.77
C ARG A 141 -41.25 -34.02 -1.52
N PHE A 142 -41.34 -33.24 -0.44
CA PHE A 142 -42.08 -33.64 0.76
C PHE A 142 -43.58 -33.82 0.50
N ARG A 143 -44.20 -32.92 -0.27
CA ARG A 143 -45.60 -33.05 -0.70
C ARG A 143 -45.85 -34.29 -1.56
N GLU A 144 -44.93 -34.65 -2.45
CA GLU A 144 -45.04 -35.85 -3.29
C GLU A 144 -44.95 -37.14 -2.47
N MET A 145 -44.03 -37.23 -1.51
CA MET A 145 -43.94 -38.40 -0.61
C MET A 145 -45.25 -38.63 0.15
N LYS A 146 -45.84 -37.57 0.71
CA LYS A 146 -47.11 -37.65 1.45
C LYS A 146 -48.32 -38.03 0.58
N LYS A 147 -48.23 -37.87 -0.75
CA LYS A 147 -49.30 -38.26 -1.69
C LYS A 147 -49.23 -39.74 -2.07
N ASN A 148 -48.07 -40.37 -1.87
CA ASN A 148 -47.80 -41.76 -2.27
C ASN A 148 -47.86 -42.75 -1.09
N GLU A 149 -48.09 -42.27 0.14
CA GLU A 149 -48.53 -43.05 1.31
C GLU A 149 -50.07 -43.11 1.37
#